data_AF-A0AA45Z6W2-F1
#
_entry.id   AF-A0AA45Z6W2-F1
#
_cell.length_a   1.000
_cell.length_b   1.000
_cell.length_c   1.000
_cell.angle_alpha   90.00
_cell.angle_beta   90.00
_cell.angle_gamma   90.00
#
_symmetry.space_group_name_H-M   'P 1'
#
loop_
_entity.id
_entity.type
_entity.pdbx_description
1 polymer ?
#
loop_
_entity_poly.entity_id
_entity_poly.type
_entity_poly.pdbx_seq_one_letter_code
_entity_poly.pdbx_strand_id
1 'polypeptide(L)'
;MAEQTPYWLLISVLFSSQPLTPALAMTLHEAAFELYTRGEGSREVAGDLLSGRVNNLRKDVSLGGIAGPAFEAEIETERGSGVVRFVLTRQGLEMMKAQPPSAPAKPKYLN
;
A
#
# COMPACT_ATOMS: atom_id res chain seq x y z
N MET A 1 4.09 15.20 17.97
CA MET A 1 4.25 13.75 17.76
C MET A 1 3.45 13.42 16.52
N ALA A 2 4.08 12.99 15.42
CA ALA A 2 3.31 12.52 14.27
C ALA A 2 2.64 11.21 14.70
N GLU A 3 1.34 11.24 15.00
CA GLU A 3 0.56 10.02 15.14
C GLU A 3 0.73 9.23 13.84
N GLN A 4 1.46 8.12 13.92
CA GLN A 4 1.62 7.23 12.78
C GLN A 4 0.24 6.71 12.46
N THR A 5 -0.34 7.17 11.33
CA THR A 5 -1.63 6.68 10.85
C THR A 5 -1.63 5.16 10.90
N PRO A 6 -2.51 4.54 11.69
CA PRO A 6 -2.52 3.09 11.81
C PRO A 6 -2.76 2.46 10.44
N TYR A 7 -1.84 1.61 9.97
CA TYR A 7 -1.87 1.05 8.61
C TYR A 7 -3.16 0.26 8.29
N TRP A 8 -3.80 -0.29 9.32
CA TRP A 8 -5.09 -1.00 9.19
C TRP A 8 -6.26 -0.07 8.84
N LEU A 9 -6.11 1.25 9.02
CA LEU A 9 -7.05 2.24 8.47
C LEU A 9 -6.82 2.45 6.97
N LEU A 10 -5.59 2.25 6.48
CA LEU A 10 -5.20 2.51 5.10
C LEU A 10 -5.55 1.34 4.18
N ILE A 11 -5.19 0.12 4.59
CA ILE A 11 -5.50 -1.11 3.87
C ILE A 11 -6.11 -2.15 4.80
N SER A 12 -7.05 -2.92 4.26
CA SER A 12 -7.59 -4.11 4.92
C SER A 12 -7.04 -5.35 4.23
N VAL A 13 -6.27 -6.15 4.96
CA VAL A 13 -5.67 -7.38 4.42
C VAL A 13 -6.64 -8.55 4.53
N LEU A 14 -6.98 -9.12 3.37
CA LEU A 14 -7.87 -10.26 3.24
C LEU A 14 -7.11 -11.58 3.36
N PHE A 15 -5.86 -11.59 2.88
CA PHE A 15 -4.97 -12.75 2.93
C PHE A 15 -3.52 -12.28 2.87
N SER A 16 -2.64 -12.94 3.62
CA SER A 16 -1.20 -12.75 3.48
C SER A 16 -0.48 -14.06 3.77
N SER A 17 0.40 -14.49 2.85
CA SER A 17 1.25 -15.65 3.08
C SER A 17 2.56 -15.33 3.80
N GLN A 18 2.83 -14.04 4.05
CA GLN A 18 3.98 -13.55 4.81
C GLN A 18 3.52 -12.60 5.93
N PRO A 19 4.29 -12.45 7.02
CA PRO A 19 3.97 -11.45 8.04
C PRO A 19 3.88 -10.04 7.43
N LEU A 20 2.75 -9.37 7.62
CA LEU A 20 2.57 -8.00 7.15
C LEU A 20 3.24 -7.03 8.13
N THR A 21 4.44 -6.56 7.78
CA THR A 21 5.11 -5.52 8.57
C THR A 21 4.49 -4.15 8.29
N PRO A 22 4.59 -3.18 9.22
CA PRO A 22 4.09 -1.82 8.98
C PRO A 22 4.71 -1.16 7.73
N ALA A 23 6.01 -1.38 7.49
CA ALA A 23 6.70 -0.87 6.31
C ALA A 23 6.11 -1.45 5.01
N LEU A 24 5.90 -2.78 4.96
CA LEU A 24 5.27 -3.44 3.81
C LEU A 24 3.84 -2.94 3.59
N ALA A 25 3.05 -2.79 4.65
CA ALA A 25 1.68 -2.27 4.55
C ALA A 25 1.64 -0.86 3.93
N MET A 26 2.57 0.01 4.33
CA MET A 26 2.71 1.36 3.77
C MET A 26 3.11 1.32 2.29
N THR A 27 4.10 0.52 1.91
CA THR A 27 4.53 0.40 0.52
C THR A 27 3.40 -0.15 -0.38
N LEU A 28 2.67 -1.17 0.08
CA LEU A 28 1.52 -1.72 -0.65
C LEU A 28 0.39 -0.70 -0.78
N HIS A 29 0.14 0.08 0.26
CA HIS A 29 -0.84 1.16 0.24
C HIS A 29 -0.50 2.24 -0.79
N GLU A 30 0.74 2.75 -0.79
CA GLU A 30 1.20 3.77 -1.74
C GLU A 30 1.10 3.26 -3.19
N ALA A 31 1.57 2.05 -3.45
CA ALA A 31 1.47 1.42 -4.76
C ALA A 31 0.02 1.26 -5.22
N ALA A 32 -0.89 0.80 -4.35
CA ALA A 32 -2.30 0.67 -4.66
C ALA A 32 -2.98 2.02 -4.89
N PHE A 33 -2.64 3.05 -4.12
CA PHE A 33 -3.14 4.40 -4.31
C PHE A 33 -2.73 4.98 -5.67
N GLU A 34 -1.47 4.81 -6.06
CA GLU A 34 -0.98 5.24 -7.37
C GLU A 34 -1.66 4.47 -8.52
N LEU A 35 -1.81 3.15 -8.40
CA LEU A 35 -2.53 2.34 -9.39
C LEU A 35 -4.00 2.76 -9.52
N TYR A 36 -4.66 3.01 -8.39
CA TYR A 36 -6.04 3.47 -8.37
C TYR A 36 -6.20 4.84 -9.03
N THR A 37 -5.35 5.80 -8.67
CA THR A 37 -5.44 7.18 -9.18
C THR A 37 -5.09 7.28 -10.66
N ARG A 38 -4.14 6.46 -11.15
CA ARG A 38 -3.74 6.43 -12.56
C ARG A 38 -4.60 5.51 -13.43
N GLY A 39 -5.42 4.65 -12.82
CA GLY A 39 -6.18 3.63 -13.55
C GLY A 39 -5.30 2.51 -14.13
N GLU A 40 -4.11 2.32 -13.58
CA GLU A 40 -3.13 1.34 -14.06
C GLU A 40 -3.47 -0.08 -13.56
N GLY A 41 -3.04 -1.08 -14.34
CA GLY A 41 -3.32 -2.50 -14.06
C GLY A 41 -2.33 -3.15 -13.10
N SER A 42 -1.06 -2.76 -13.14
CA SER A 42 0.00 -3.37 -12.33
C SER A 42 1.20 -2.44 -12.19
N ARG A 43 1.95 -2.58 -11.10
CA ARG A 43 3.16 -1.81 -10.85
C ARG A 43 4.18 -2.62 -10.07
N GLU A 44 5.45 -2.42 -10.42
CA GLU A 44 6.57 -2.98 -9.65
C GLU A 44 6.81 -2.16 -8.38
N VAL A 45 7.10 -2.88 -7.31
CA VAL A 45 7.36 -2.32 -6.00
C VAL A 45 8.75 -2.78 -5.58
N ALA A 46 9.63 -1.83 -5.33
CA ALA A 46 10.96 -2.08 -4.80
C ALA A 46 11.16 -1.18 -3.58
N GLY A 47 11.49 -1.78 -2.44
CA GLY A 47 11.90 -1.11 -1.22
C GLY A 47 13.15 -1.78 -0.65
N ASP A 48 13.71 -1.20 0.41
CA ASP A 48 14.99 -1.63 0.99
C ASP A 48 15.03 -3.12 1.40
N LEU A 49 13.88 -3.75 1.66
CA LEU A 49 13.76 -5.13 2.14
C LEU A 49 12.80 -6.01 1.31
N LEU A 50 12.24 -5.48 0.20
CA LEU A 50 11.29 -6.23 -0.61
C LEU A 50 11.33 -5.82 -2.10
N SER A 51 11.15 -6.80 -2.98
CA SER A 51 10.81 -6.59 -4.39
C SER A 51 9.48 -7.26 -4.70
N GLY A 52 8.76 -6.80 -5.72
CA GLY A 52 7.48 -7.40 -6.05
C GLY A 52 6.68 -6.65 -7.09
N ARG A 53 5.43 -7.10 -7.27
CA ARG A 53 4.46 -6.51 -8.18
C ARG A 53 3.10 -6.44 -7.50
N VAL A 54 2.48 -5.27 -7.58
CA VAL A 54 1.09 -5.04 -7.17
C VAL A 54 0.21 -5.00 -8.42
N ASN A 55 -0.85 -5.78 -8.41
CA ASN A 55 -1.85 -5.89 -9.46
C ASN A 55 -3.17 -5.30 -8.97
N ASN A 56 -3.73 -4.38 -9.74
CA ASN A 56 -5.09 -3.89 -9.56
C ASN A 56 -6.06 -4.94 -10.09
N LEU A 57 -6.88 -5.53 -9.21
CA LEU A 57 -7.84 -6.56 -9.61
C LEU A 57 -9.04 -5.97 -10.37
N ARG A 58 -9.15 -4.63 -10.44
CA ARG A 58 -10.23 -3.87 -11.06
C ARG A 58 -11.61 -4.29 -10.56
N LYS A 59 -11.66 -4.57 -9.25
CA LYS A 59 -12.85 -5.00 -8.52
C LYS A 59 -12.96 -4.18 -7.25
N ASP A 60 -14.16 -3.74 -6.95
CA ASP A 60 -14.51 -3.23 -5.62
C ASP A 60 -15.00 -4.40 -4.76
N VAL A 61 -14.50 -4.44 -3.52
CA VAL A 61 -14.90 -5.43 -2.52
C VAL A 61 -15.56 -4.71 -1.37
N SER A 62 -16.60 -5.32 -0.80
CA SER A 62 -17.24 -4.88 0.43
C SER A 62 -17.30 -6.06 1.40
N LEU A 63 -16.65 -5.91 2.56
CA LEU A 63 -16.59 -6.90 3.62
C LEU A 63 -16.99 -6.24 4.94
N GLY A 64 -18.23 -6.48 5.38
CA GLY A 64 -18.79 -5.80 6.55
C GLY A 64 -18.79 -4.28 6.36
N GLY A 65 -18.14 -3.55 7.28
CA GLY A 65 -18.00 -2.10 7.22
C GLY A 65 -16.85 -1.57 6.35
N ILE A 66 -16.06 -2.46 5.73
CA ILE A 66 -14.90 -2.10 4.92
C ILE A 66 -15.26 -2.23 3.44
N ALA A 67 -15.00 -1.18 2.66
CA ALA A 67 -15.20 -1.20 1.21
C ALA A 67 -14.08 -0.46 0.47
N GLY A 68 -13.80 -0.90 -0.75
CA GLY A 68 -12.87 -0.24 -1.66
C GLY A 68 -12.32 -1.14 -2.76
N PRO A 69 -11.41 -0.61 -3.61
CA PRO A 69 -10.77 -1.37 -4.68
C PRO A 69 -9.81 -2.43 -4.13
N ALA A 70 -9.81 -3.59 -4.76
CA ALA A 70 -9.02 -4.75 -4.37
C ALA A 70 -7.75 -4.91 -5.20
N PHE A 71 -6.69 -5.36 -4.52
CA PHE A 71 -5.36 -5.53 -5.06
C PHE A 71 -4.76 -6.85 -4.61
N GLU A 72 -3.84 -7.36 -5.44
CA GLU A 72 -2.99 -8.49 -5.12
C GLU A 72 -1.53 -8.07 -5.28
N ALA A 73 -0.70 -8.42 -4.31
CA ALA A 73 0.73 -8.18 -4.37
C ALA A 73 1.49 -9.49 -4.30
N GLU A 74 2.34 -9.72 -5.28
CA GLU A 74 3.37 -10.74 -5.24
C GLU A 74 4.63 -10.08 -4.71
N ILE A 75 5.16 -10.57 -3.60
CA ILE A 75 6.34 -9.99 -2.93
C ILE A 75 7.41 -11.05 -2.73
N GLU A 76 8.66 -10.62 -2.83
CA GLU A 76 9.84 -11.38 -2.53
C GLU A 76 10.53 -10.73 -1.33
N THR A 77 10.73 -11.52 -0.29
CA THR A 77 11.39 -11.10 0.95
C THR A 77 12.54 -12.06 1.25
N GLU A 78 13.38 -11.73 2.22
CA GLU A 78 14.44 -12.64 2.71
C GLU A 78 13.91 -13.99 3.21
N ARG A 79 12.62 -14.06 3.55
CA ARG A 79 11.93 -15.28 4.00
C ARG A 79 11.34 -16.11 2.84
N GLY A 80 11.48 -15.62 1.61
CA GLY A 80 10.92 -16.21 0.39
C GLY A 80 9.81 -15.36 -0.24
N SER A 81 9.20 -15.92 -1.29
CA SER A 81 8.11 -15.31 -2.03
C SER A 81 6.77 -15.44 -1.29
N GLY A 82 5.88 -14.49 -1.51
CA GLY A 82 4.56 -14.48 -0.89
C GLY A 82 3.53 -13.66 -1.67
N VAL A 83 2.26 -13.87 -1.30
CA VAL A 83 1.12 -13.18 -1.88
C VAL A 83 0.34 -12.47 -0.78
N VAL A 84 -0.02 -11.22 -1.03
CA VAL A 84 -0.88 -10.41 -0.17
C VAL A 84 -2.10 -9.97 -0.97
N ARG A 85 -3.31 -10.25 -0.48
CA ARG A 85 -4.56 -9.73 -1.03
C ARG A 85 -5.14 -8.72 -0.07
N PHE A 86 -5.46 -7.54 -0.56
CA PHE A 86 -5.90 -6.45 0.29
C PHE A 86 -6.87 -5.52 -0.44
N VAL A 87 -7.58 -4.74 0.37
CA VAL A 87 -8.49 -3.69 -0.07
C VAL A 87 -7.90 -2.36 0.35
N LEU A 88 -7.79 -1.42 -0.59
CA LEU A 88 -7.51 -0.03 -0.28
C LEU A 88 -8.80 0.59 0.28
N THR A 89 -8.82 0.94 1.56
CA THR A 89 -10.07 1.36 2.21
C THR A 89 -10.48 2.74 1.71
N ARG A 90 -11.80 3.02 1.71
CA ARG A 90 -12.30 4.38 1.46
C ARG A 90 -11.69 5.41 2.41
N GLN A 91 -11.47 5.06 3.67
CA GLN A 91 -10.83 5.96 4.64
C GLN A 91 -9.39 6.28 4.23
N GLY A 92 -8.61 5.27 3.84
CA GLY A 92 -7.25 5.45 3.32
C GLY A 92 -7.20 6.35 2.08
N LEU A 93 -8.15 6.19 1.16
CA LEU A 93 -8.28 7.06 -0.01
C LEU A 93 -8.52 8.52 0.36
N GLU A 94 -9.44 8.78 1.29
CA GLU A 94 -9.77 10.15 1.71
C GLU A 94 -8.62 10.82 2.48
N MET A 95 -7.88 10.05 3.30
CA MET A 95 -6.72 10.57 4.02
C MET A 95 -5.60 11.03 3.08
N MET A 96 -5.32 10.30 1.99
CA MET A 96 -4.29 10.72 1.03
C MET A 96 -4.76 11.84 0.10
N LYS A 97 -6.05 11.95 -0.22
CA LYS A 97 -6.57 13.14 -0.91
C LYS A 97 -6.42 14.40 -0.06
N ALA A 98 -6.52 14.27 1.26
CA ALA A 98 -6.36 15.37 2.21
C ALA A 98 -4.89 15.73 2.49
N GLN A 99 -3.94 14.83 2.19
CA GLN A 99 -2.52 15.05 2.41
C GLN A 99 -1.86 15.60 1.12
N PRO A 100 -1.34 16.84 1.08
CA PRO A 100 -0.53 17.27 -0.05
C PRO A 100 0.72 16.39 -0.17
N PRO A 101 1.24 16.15 -1.40
CA PRO A 101 2.41 15.29 -1.59
C PRO A 101 3.56 15.80 -0.73
N SER A 102 3.99 15.00 0.24
CA SER A 102 5.18 15.29 1.03
C SER A 102 6.37 15.12 0.09
N ALA A 103 6.87 16.24 -0.43
CA ALA A 103 8.08 16.27 -1.24
C ALA A 103 9.22 15.59 -0.46
N PRO A 104 10.08 14.77 -1.10
CA PRO A 104 11.19 14.15 -0.40
C PRO A 104 12.04 15.25 0.23
N ALA A 105 12.26 15.15 1.55
CA ALA A 105 13.08 16.08 2.30
C ALA A 105 14.49 16.07 1.68
N LYS A 106 14.80 17.11 0.89
CA LYS A 106 16.15 17.33 0.36
C LYS A 106 17.11 17.31 1.56
N PRO A 107 18.10 16.40 1.61
CA PRO A 107 19.02 16.38 2.73
C PRO A 107 19.82 17.68 2.69
N LYS A 108 19.70 18.43 3.79
CA LYS A 108 20.41 19.68 4.03
C LYS A 108 21.86 19.35 4.37
N TYR A 109 22.65 18.98 3.37
CA TYR A 109 24.11 18.95 3.51
C TYR A 109 24.63 20.40 3.51
N LEU A 110 24.71 20.92 4.73
CA LEU A 110 25.78 21.71 5.37
C LEU A 110 26.79 22.46 4.46
N ASN A 111 26.79 23.80 4.61
CA ASN A 111 27.83 24.83 4.42
C ASN A 111 28.85 24.72 3.28
#